data_AF-A0A432HX09-F1
#
_entry.id   AF-A0A432HX09-F1
#
_cell.length_a   1.000
_cell.length_b   1.000
_cell.length_c   1.000
_cell.angle_alpha   90.00
_cell.angle_beta   90.00
_cell.angle_gamma   90.00
#
_symmetry.space_group_name_H-M   'P 1'
#
loop_
_entity.id
_entity.type
_entity.pdbx_description
1 polymer ?
#
loop_
_entity_poly.entity_id
_entity_poly.type
_entity_poly.pdbx_seq_one_letter_code
_entity_poly.pdbx_strand_id
1 'polypeptide(L)' 'MTKVVPRAALTGVLAALVLGFPSQGMQSRTPIEVASLGPQVGERVPDFSLPDQTGRVWTRDSVLGPNGAILLFHRSANW' A
#
# COMPACT_ATOMS: atom_id res chain seq x y z
N MET A 1 -41.33 -24.56 35.85
CA MET A 1 -40.15 -25.44 35.70
C MET A 1 -39.02 -24.64 35.06
N THR A 2 -38.13 -24.08 35.88
CA THR A 2 -37.03 -23.21 35.45
C THR A 2 -35.82 -24.07 35.09
N LYS A 3 -35.44 -24.11 33.80
CA LYS A 3 -34.25 -24.83 33.33
C LYS A 3 -33.00 -24.05 33.75
N VAL A 4 -32.25 -24.57 34.70
CA VAL A 4 -30.96 -24.02 35.11
C VAL A 4 -29.94 -24.40 34.05
N VAL A 5 -29.39 -23.42 33.32
CA VAL A 5 -28.29 -23.65 32.40
C VAL A 5 -27.05 -24.00 33.23
N PRO A 6 -26.39 -25.16 33.01
CA PRO A 6 -25.21 -25.52 33.78
C PRO A 6 -24.07 -24.55 33.46
N ARG A 7 -23.44 -24.00 34.51
CA ARG A 7 -22.32 -23.03 34.42
C ARG A 7 -21.16 -23.49 33.50
N ALA A 8 -21.04 -24.79 33.27
CA ALA A 8 -20.09 -25.41 32.34
C ALA A 8 -20.34 -25.05 30.86
N ALA A 9 -21.59 -24.81 30.47
CA ALA A 9 -21.92 -24.41 29.10
C ALA A 9 -21.42 -22.99 28.78
N LEU A 10 -21.39 -22.10 29.79
CA LEU A 10 -20.88 -20.73 29.63
C LEU A 10 -19.35 -20.67 29.51
N THR A 11 -18.64 -21.59 30.19
CA THR A 11 -17.17 -21.64 30.17
C THR A 11 -16.63 -22.20 28.84
N GLY A 12 -17.33 -23.17 28.25
CA GLY A 12 -16.95 -23.74 26.95
C GLY A 12 -17.07 -22.74 25.78
N VAL A 13 -18.09 -21.88 25.80
CA VAL A 13 -18.29 -20.85 24.77
C VAL A 13 -17.23 -19.75 24.86
N LEU A 14 -16.80 -19.36 26.08
CA LEU A 14 -15.77 -18.34 26.26
C LEU A 14 -14.37 -18.83 25.81
N ALA A 15 -14.05 -20.11 26.03
CA ALA A 15 -12.80 -20.71 25.56
C ALA A 15 -12.72 -20.80 24.02
N ALA A 16 -13.85 -21.09 23.36
CA ALA A 16 -13.93 -21.12 21.90
C ALA A 16 -13.75 -19.72 21.26
N LEU A 17 -14.19 -18.66 21.94
CA LEU A 17 -14.01 -17.27 21.49
C LEU A 17 -12.56 -16.78 21.59
N VAL A 18 -11.76 -17.28 22.54
CA VAL A 18 -10.35 -16.85 22.69
C VAL A 18 -9.42 -17.60 21.73
N LEU A 19 -9.75 -18.84 21.35
CA LEU A 19 -8.91 -19.69 20.47
C LEU A 19 -9.33 -19.65 18.99
N GLY A 20 -10.52 -19.11 18.68
CA GLY A 20 -11.11 -19.18 17.33
C GLY A 20 -10.79 -18.01 16.39
N PHE A 21 -10.10 -16.97 16.84
CA PHE A 21 -9.67 -15.90 15.95
C PHE A 21 -8.32 -16.24 15.34
N PRO A 22 -8.23 -16.63 14.04
CA PRO A 22 -6.94 -16.67 13.38
C PRO A 22 -6.34 -15.27 13.50
N SER A 23 -5.18 -15.18 14.11
CA SER A 23 -4.37 -13.97 14.10
C SER A 23 -4.12 -13.62 12.63
N GLN A 24 -4.90 -12.68 12.09
CA GLN A 24 -4.64 -12.01 10.81
C GLN A 24 -3.35 -11.17 10.87
N GLY A 25 -2.53 -11.37 11.91
CA GLY A 25 -1.25 -10.71 12.11
C GLY A 25 -0.27 -11.18 11.06
N MET A 26 0.10 -10.25 10.19
CA MET A 26 1.14 -10.39 9.17
C MET A 26 0.84 -11.41 8.08
N GLN A 27 -0.05 -11.02 7.17
CA GLN A 27 0.09 -11.45 5.79
C GLN A 27 1.44 -10.93 5.27
N SER A 28 2.36 -11.85 4.96
CA SER A 28 3.63 -11.52 4.31
C SER A 28 3.35 -10.77 3.02
N ARG A 29 3.86 -9.54 2.88
CA ARG A 29 3.77 -8.81 1.62
C ARG A 29 4.57 -9.57 0.57
N THR A 30 3.97 -9.79 -0.59
CA THR A 30 4.71 -10.22 -1.77
C THR A 30 5.78 -9.17 -2.07
N PRO A 31 7.07 -9.55 -2.16
CA PRO A 31 8.12 -8.62 -2.56
C PRO A 31 7.81 -8.03 -3.93
N ILE A 32 7.99 -6.72 -4.07
CA ILE A 32 7.86 -6.04 -5.35
C ILE A 32 9.24 -6.01 -6.00
N GLU A 33 9.35 -6.54 -7.23
CA GLU A 33 10.56 -6.42 -8.02
C GLU A 33 10.69 -4.97 -8.54
N VAL A 34 11.41 -4.13 -7.81
CA VAL A 34 11.50 -2.69 -8.11
C VAL A 34 12.16 -2.43 -9.47
N ALA A 35 13.09 -3.29 -9.89
CA ALA A 35 13.81 -3.16 -11.16
C ALA A 35 12.90 -3.28 -12.39
N SER A 36 11.80 -4.03 -12.28
CA SER A 36 10.84 -4.18 -13.37
C SER A 36 9.81 -3.05 -13.41
N LEU A 37 9.89 -2.06 -12.51
CA LEU A 37 8.95 -0.95 -12.46
C LEU A 37 9.43 0.24 -13.29
N GLY A 38 8.49 0.83 -14.03
CA GLY A 38 8.73 2.04 -14.82
C GLY A 38 9.45 1.77 -16.15
N PRO A 39 9.72 2.85 -16.91
CA PRO A 39 10.36 2.75 -18.22
C PRO A 39 11.77 2.19 -18.13
N GLN A 40 12.09 1.26 -19.02
CA GLN A 40 13.41 0.65 -19.11
C GLN A 40 14.38 1.53 -19.94
N VAL A 41 15.68 1.22 -19.90
CA VAL A 41 16.67 1.94 -20.70
C VAL A 41 16.34 1.80 -22.19
N GLY A 42 16.25 2.93 -22.88
CA GLY A 42 15.86 3.00 -24.29
C GLY A 42 14.35 3.11 -24.53
N GLU A 43 13.52 2.87 -23.51
CA GLU A 43 12.09 3.13 -23.59
C GLU A 43 11.77 4.61 -23.41
N ARG A 44 10.66 5.03 -24.01
CA ARG A 44 10.16 6.39 -23.87
C ARG A 44 9.47 6.54 -22.51
N VAL A 45 9.84 7.59 -21.77
CA VAL A 45 9.11 8.02 -20.58
C VAL A 45 7.69 8.44 -20.98
N PRO A 46 6.62 7.94 -20.32
CA PRO A 46 5.25 8.34 -20.58
C PRO A 46 5.03 9.85 -20.45
N ASP A 47 4.06 10.36 -21.22
CA ASP A 47 3.63 11.75 -21.07
C ASP A 47 2.99 11.97 -19.69
N PHE A 48 3.23 13.16 -19.13
CA PHE A 48 2.60 13.60 -17.90
C PHE A 48 2.24 15.07 -17.98
N SER A 49 1.30 15.47 -17.13
CA SER A 49 0.86 16.84 -16.90
C SER A 49 0.55 16.96 -15.42
N LEU A 50 1.48 17.52 -14.65
CA LEU A 50 1.44 17.53 -13.19
C LEU A 50 1.59 18.97 -12.67
N PRO A 51 0.74 19.40 -11.71
CA PRO A 51 0.91 20.69 -11.06
C PRO A 51 2.10 20.65 -10.08
N ASP A 52 2.86 21.74 -10.01
CA ASP A 52 3.82 21.98 -8.94
C ASP A 52 3.14 22.52 -7.66
N GLN A 53 3.92 22.85 -6.64
CA GLN A 53 3.43 23.36 -5.36
C GLN A 53 2.65 24.68 -5.45
N THR A 54 2.75 25.39 -6.58
CA THR A 54 2.01 26.63 -6.85
C THR A 54 0.84 26.43 -7.81
N GLY A 55 0.60 25.18 -8.24
CA GLY A 55 -0.44 24.85 -9.21
C GLY A 55 -0.01 25.06 -10.67
N ARG A 56 1.23 25.47 -10.93
CA ARG A 56 1.72 25.57 -12.32
C ARG A 56 1.90 24.16 -12.89
N VAL A 57 1.32 23.93 -14.05
CA VAL A 57 1.37 22.65 -14.75
C VAL A 57 2.70 22.49 -15.47
N TRP A 58 3.36 21.35 -15.23
CA TRP A 58 4.54 20.89 -15.94
C TRP A 58 4.21 19.67 -16.77
N THR A 59 4.75 19.61 -17.99
CA THR A 59 4.60 18.48 -18.89
C THR A 59 5.93 17.79 -19.13
N ARG A 60 5.89 16.57 -19.66
CA ARG A 60 7.12 15.85 -20.09
C ARG A 60 7.98 16.71 -21.00
N ASP A 61 7.37 17.36 -21.99
CA ASP A 61 8.08 18.18 -22.96
C ASP A 61 8.64 19.47 -22.36
N SER A 62 7.93 20.11 -21.42
CA SER A 62 8.38 21.38 -20.84
C SER A 62 9.54 21.25 -19.86
N VAL A 63 9.79 20.05 -19.33
CA VAL A 63 10.91 19.78 -18.41
C VAL A 63 12.16 19.23 -19.12
N LEU A 64 12.05 18.83 -20.39
CA LEU A 64 13.19 18.30 -21.16
C LEU A 64 14.12 19.45 -21.57
N GLY A 65 15.36 19.40 -21.09
CA GLY A 65 16.44 20.30 -21.52
C GLY A 65 17.30 19.68 -22.64
N PRO A 66 18.30 20.43 -23.13
CA PRO A 66 19.24 19.94 -24.16
C PRO A 66 20.04 18.71 -23.72
N ASN A 67 20.21 18.50 -22.40
CA ASN A 67 20.90 17.35 -21.81
C ASN A 67 19.93 16.30 -21.24
N GLY A 68 18.63 16.39 -21.58
CA GLY A 68 17.58 15.57 -20.96
C GLY A 68 17.12 16.10 -19.61
N ALA A 69 16.45 15.24 -18.84
CA ALA A 69 15.88 15.56 -17.53
C ALA A 69 16.06 14.39 -16.56
N ILE A 70 16.11 14.70 -15.26
CA ILE A 70 16.07 13.70 -14.18
C ILE A 70 14.70 13.78 -13.50
N LEU A 71 13.99 12.66 -13.44
CA LEU A 71 12.71 12.55 -12.73
C LEU A 71 12.90 11.72 -11.45
N LEU A 72 12.81 12.38 -10.30
CA LEU A 72 12.98 11.75 -8.99
C LEU A 72 11.62 11.41 -8.38
N PHE A 73 11.35 10.12 -8.20
CA PHE A 73 10.18 9.65 -7.46
C PHE A 73 10.55 9.46 -5.98
N HIS A 74 9.90 10.23 -5.11
CA HIS A 74 10.10 10.15 -3.68
C HIS A 74 8.76 9.93 -2.97
N ARG A 75 8.64 8.84 -2.21
CA ARG A 75 7.55 8.66 -1.25
C ARG A 75 7.93 9.43 0.02
N SER A 76 7.12 10.41 0.42
CA SER A 76 7.36 11.10 1.68
C SER A 76 7.36 10.12 2.86
N ALA A 77 8.16 10.44 3.88
CA ALA A 77 7.93 9.89 5.20
C ALA A 77 6.60 10.43 5.73
N ASN A 78 5.85 9.56 6.38
CA ASN A 78 4.62 9.84 7.10
C ASN A 78 4.60 11.20 7.82
N TRP A 79 3.52 11.95 7.59
CA TRP A 79 2.89 12.79 8.60
C TRP A 79 1.82 11.96 9.30
#